data_AF-A0A1I3RS94-F1
#
_entry.id   AF-A0A1I3RS94-F1
#
_cell.length_a   1.000
_cell.length_b   1.000
_cell.length_c   1.000
_cell.angle_alpha   90.00
_cell.angle_beta   90.00
_cell.angle_gamma   90.00
#
_symmetry.space_group_name_H-M   'P 1'
#
loop_
_entity.id
_entity.type
_entity.pdbx_description
1 polymer ?
#
loop_
_entity_poly.entity_id
_entity_poly.type
_entity_poly.pdbx_seq_one_letter_code
_entity_poly.pdbx_strand_id
1 'polypeptide(L)'
;MPTIDKETAIQFDKSINLALRYLFIAGNDVRGRIDPKYSQIFDRAIARASGELDGSVLELVYRAHPDLRPDFLGGTKAPHDFESDE
;
A
#
# COMPACT_ATOMS: atom_id res chain seq x y z
N MET A 1 21.15 -14.58 -10.95
CA MET A 1 20.24 -14.17 -9.85
C MET A 1 18.89 -14.81 -10.14
N PRO A 2 18.23 -15.45 -9.16
CA PRO A 2 16.87 -15.91 -9.37
C PRO A 2 15.99 -14.68 -9.61
N THR A 3 15.49 -14.54 -10.82
CA THR A 3 14.53 -13.52 -11.21
C THR A 3 13.16 -13.98 -10.76
N ILE A 4 12.45 -13.15 -9.99
CA ILE A 4 11.01 -13.34 -9.75
C ILE A 4 10.33 -13.37 -11.12
N ASP A 5 9.53 -14.41 -11.40
CA ASP A 5 8.73 -14.44 -12.61
C ASP A 5 7.60 -13.39 -12.55
N LYS A 6 7.07 -13.03 -13.73
CA LYS A 6 6.09 -11.94 -13.85
C LYS A 6 4.78 -12.24 -13.11
N GLU A 7 4.36 -13.50 -13.05
CA GLU A 7 3.11 -13.86 -12.37
C GLU A 7 3.26 -13.73 -10.85
N THR A 8 4.38 -14.20 -10.30
CA THR A 8 4.75 -14.00 -8.90
C THR A 8 4.86 -12.51 -8.55
N ALA A 9 5.45 -11.69 -9.43
CA ALA A 9 5.52 -10.24 -9.25
C ALA A 9 4.14 -9.59 -9.14
N ILE A 10 3.20 -9.96 -10.01
CA ILE A 10 1.82 -9.45 -9.99
C ILE A 10 1.11 -9.85 -8.70
N GLN A 11 1.24 -11.10 -8.26
CA GLN A 11 0.59 -11.56 -7.02
C GLN A 11 1.18 -10.87 -5.78
N PHE A 12 2.48 -10.62 -5.79
CA PHE A 12 3.15 -9.89 -4.74
C PHE A 12 2.67 -8.45 -4.68
N ASP A 13 2.64 -7.74 -5.81
CA ASP A 13 2.11 -6.37 -5.90
C ASP A 13 0.67 -6.27 -5.37
N LYS A 14 -0.22 -7.18 -5.81
CA LYS A 14 -1.60 -7.27 -5.30
C LYS A 14 -1.67 -7.46 -3.79
N SER A 15 -0.84 -8.34 -3.24
CA SER A 15 -0.82 -8.63 -1.80
C SER A 15 -0.37 -7.42 -0.98
N ILE A 16 0.63 -6.68 -1.45
CA ILE A 16 1.11 -5.47 -0.79
C ILE A 16 0.06 -4.36 -0.85
N ASN A 17 -0.55 -4.12 -2.00
CA ASN A 17 -1.63 -3.14 -2.14
C ASN A 17 -2.82 -3.47 -1.22
N LEU A 18 -3.18 -4.74 -1.10
CA LEU A 18 -4.23 -5.18 -0.20
C LEU A 18 -3.86 -4.95 1.28
N ALA A 19 -2.60 -5.22 1.67
CA ALA A 19 -2.12 -4.93 3.02
C ALA A 19 -2.18 -3.44 3.35
N LEU A 20 -1.72 -2.57 2.43
CA LEU A 20 -1.83 -1.12 2.55
C LEU A 20 -3.28 -0.68 2.75
N ARG A 21 -4.21 -1.23 1.96
CA ARG A 21 -5.65 -0.94 2.10
C ARG A 21 -6.17 -1.29 3.49
N TYR A 22 -5.84 -2.46 4.02
CA TYR A 22 -6.28 -2.85 5.36
C TYR A 22 -5.68 -1.97 6.47
N LEU A 23 -4.43 -1.50 6.31
CA LEU A 23 -3.85 -0.54 7.25
C LEU A 23 -4.60 0.80 7.25
N PHE A 24 -4.99 1.29 6.07
CA PHE A 24 -5.82 2.50 5.97
C PHE A 24 -7.21 2.33 6.58
N ILE A 25 -7.88 1.20 6.33
CA ILE A 25 -9.19 0.89 6.92
C ILE A 25 -9.07 0.84 8.45
N ALA A 26 -8.09 0.09 8.97
CA ALA A 26 -7.86 -0.02 10.40
C ALA A 26 -7.62 1.35 11.04
N GLY A 27 -6.86 2.23 10.38
CA GLY A 27 -6.63 3.58 10.88
C GLY A 27 -7.87 4.47 10.88
N ASN A 28 -8.74 4.32 9.89
CA ASN A 28 -10.01 5.03 9.86
C ASN A 28 -10.99 4.53 10.94
N ASP A 29 -11.06 3.22 11.17
CA ASP A 29 -11.98 2.61 12.15
C ASP A 29 -11.68 3.03 13.60
N VAL A 30 -10.40 3.26 13.89
CA VAL A 30 -9.94 3.71 15.22
C VAL A 30 -9.88 5.24 15.33
N ARG A 31 -10.06 5.97 14.22
CA ARG A 31 -9.99 7.43 14.21
C ARG A 31 -11.07 8.04 15.11
N GLY A 32 -10.65 8.95 16.00
CA GLY A 32 -11.54 9.55 16.99
C GLY A 32 -11.93 8.63 18.15
N ARG A 33 -11.53 7.36 18.13
CA ARG A 33 -11.66 6.41 19.26
C ARG A 33 -10.36 6.27 20.05
N ILE A 34 -9.25 6.71 19.47
CA ILE A 34 -7.95 6.80 20.13
C ILE A 34 -7.81 8.17 20.79
N ASP A 35 -7.26 8.20 22.01
CA ASP A 35 -6.84 9.45 22.67
C ASP A 35 -5.97 10.30 21.72
N PRO A 36 -6.19 11.62 21.62
CA PRO A 36 -5.42 12.50 20.74
C PRO A 36 -3.89 12.33 20.84
N LYS A 37 -3.37 12.04 22.05
CA LYS A 37 -1.94 11.79 22.29
C LYS A 37 -1.44 10.52 21.59
N TYR A 38 -2.26 9.47 21.54
CA TYR A 38 -1.91 8.20 20.91
C TYR A 38 -2.25 8.15 19.42
N SER A 39 -3.22 8.96 18.96
CA SER A 39 -3.57 9.07 17.53
C SER A 39 -2.36 9.47 16.69
N GLN A 40 -1.60 10.49 17.11
CA GLN A 40 -0.40 10.92 16.39
C GLN A 40 0.72 9.87 16.36
N ILE A 41 0.77 8.98 17.36
CA ILE A 41 1.76 7.89 17.39
C ILE A 41 1.34 6.80 16.40
N PHE A 42 0.06 6.45 16.42
CA PHE A 42 -0.55 5.48 15.52
C PHE A 42 -0.44 5.94 14.05
N ASP A 43 -0.84 7.17 13.75
CA ASP A 43 -0.78 7.73 12.38
C ASP A 43 0.66 7.71 11.84
N ARG A 44 1.65 8.07 12.67
CA ARG A 44 3.07 8.00 12.30
C ARG A 44 3.55 6.57 12.06
N ALA A 45 3.11 5.61 12.86
CA ALA A 45 3.47 4.21 12.70
C ALA A 45 2.90 3.63 11.40
N ILE A 46 1.63 3.90 11.11
CA ILE A 46 0.95 3.47 9.87
C ILE A 46 1.59 4.13 8.64
N ALA A 47 1.88 5.43 8.70
CA ALA A 47 2.53 6.13 7.60
C ALA A 47 3.93 5.54 7.28
N ARG A 48 4.71 5.20 8.32
CA ARG A 48 6.02 4.55 8.15
C ARG A 48 5.89 3.15 7.56
N ALA A 49 4.99 2.32 8.10
CA ALA A 49 4.75 0.98 7.57
C ALA A 49 4.33 1.03 6.10
N SER A 50 3.45 1.97 5.75
CA SER A 50 3.00 2.15 4.38
C SER A 50 4.14 2.60 3.45
N GLY A 51 4.98 3.53 3.91
CA GLY A 51 6.14 3.99 3.16
C GLY A 51 7.18 2.90 2.89
N GLU A 52 7.42 1.97 3.83
CA GLU A 52 8.33 0.84 3.62
C GLU A 52 7.75 -0.18 2.62
N LEU A 53 6.45 -0.46 2.73
CA LEU A 53 5.77 -1.39 1.82
C LEU A 53 5.75 -0.84 0.38
N ASP A 54 5.51 0.46 0.21
CA ASP A 54 5.47 1.10 -1.11
C ASP A 54 6.88 1.38 -1.65
N GLY A 55 7.68 2.15 -0.90
CA GLY A 55 8.96 2.66 -1.38
C GLY A 55 10.11 1.65 -1.36
N SER A 56 10.11 0.69 -0.43
CA SER A 56 11.19 -0.29 -0.29
C SER A 56 10.83 -1.63 -0.91
N VAL A 57 9.57 -2.07 -0.77
CA VAL A 57 9.15 -3.42 -1.16
C VAL A 57 8.58 -3.48 -2.59
N LEU A 58 7.59 -2.63 -2.93
CA LEU A 58 7.06 -2.59 -4.32
C LEU A 58 8.11 -2.11 -5.33
N GLU A 59 8.99 -1.20 -4.94
CA GLU A 59 10.07 -0.72 -5.81
C GLU A 59 11.02 -1.87 -6.24
N LEU A 60 11.19 -2.93 -5.44
CA LEU A 60 11.95 -4.12 -5.87
C LEU A 60 11.24 -4.86 -7.01
N VAL A 61 9.91 -4.92 -6.96
CA VAL A 61 9.11 -5.51 -8.03
C VAL A 61 9.19 -4.66 -9.29
N TYR A 62 9.01 -3.34 -9.18
CA TYR A 62 9.08 -2.44 -10.33
C TYR A 62 10.47 -2.37 -10.96
N ARG A 63 11.55 -2.57 -10.19
CA ARG A 63 12.90 -2.70 -10.77
C ARG A 63 13.07 -4.00 -11.55
N ALA A 64 12.46 -5.09 -11.10
CA ALA A 64 12.52 -6.38 -11.79
C ALA A 64 11.59 -6.41 -13.01
N HIS A 65 10.43 -5.75 -12.93
CA HIS A 65 9.38 -5.70 -13.96
C HIS A 65 8.87 -4.25 -14.12
N PRO A 66 9.61 -3.38 -14.86
CA PRO A 66 9.27 -1.96 -15.00
C PRO A 66 7.91 -1.70 -15.65
N ASP A 67 7.43 -2.64 -16.47
CA ASP A 67 6.13 -2.59 -17.13
C ASP A 67 4.94 -2.74 -16.15
N LEU A 68 5.19 -3.21 -14.92
CA LEU A 68 4.18 -3.27 -13.87
C LEU A 68 4.05 -1.95 -13.10
N ARG A 69 4.98 -0.99 -13.28
CA ARG A 69 4.91 0.29 -12.57
C ARG A 69 3.68 1.06 -13.04
N PRO A 70 2.77 1.49 -12.14
CA PRO A 70 1.62 2.28 -12.54
C PRO A 70 2.08 3.62 -13.15
N ASP A 71 1.44 4.04 -14.24
CA ASP A 71 1.72 5.29 -14.97
C ASP A 71 1.36 6.59 -14.20
N PHE A 72 0.98 6.48 -12.92
CA PHE A 72 0.41 7.61 -12.19
C PHE A 72 1.45 8.45 -11.43
N LEU A 73 1.50 9.73 -11.79
CA LEU A 73 1.90 10.86 -10.95
C LEU A 73 0.89 11.19 -9.82
N GLY A 74 -0.11 10.34 -9.56
CA GLY A 74 -1.22 10.62 -8.65
C GLY A 74 -1.21 9.68 -7.45
N GLY A 75 -1.00 10.23 -6.25
CA GLY A 75 -1.11 9.51 -4.99
C GLY A 75 -2.44 8.76 -4.85
N THR A 76 -2.39 7.63 -4.14
CA THR A 76 -3.51 6.85 -3.59
C THR A 76 -4.87 7.14 -4.24
N LYS A 77 -5.30 6.27 -5.17
CA LYS A 77 -6.71 6.20 -5.62
C LYS A 77 -7.65 6.39 -4.42
N ALA A 78 -8.66 7.23 -4.59
CA ALA A 78 -9.57 7.53 -3.51
C ALA A 78 -10.42 6.28 -3.21
N PRO A 79 -10.87 6.08 -1.95
CA PRO A 79 -11.56 4.85 -1.55
C PRO A 79 -12.78 4.47 -2.41
N HIS A 80 -13.40 5.45 -3.09
CA HIS A 80 -14.57 5.24 -3.95
C HIS A 80 -14.26 4.64 -5.32
N ASP A 81 -13.00 4.70 -5.78
CA ASP A 81 -12.59 4.13 -7.08
C ASP A 81 -12.45 2.60 -7.05
N PHE A 82 -12.74 1.96 -5.91
CA PHE A 82 -12.62 0.52 -5.69
C PHE A 82 -13.97 -0.21 -5.56
N GLU A 83 -15.09 0.50 -5.58
CA GLU A 83 -16.44 -0.09 -5.50
C GLU A 83 -17.06 -0.38 -6.88
N SER A 84 -16.38 -0.04 -7.97
CA SER A 84 -16.94 -0.09 -9.33
C SER A 84 -16.49 -1.27 -10.20
N ASP A 85 -15.71 -2.21 -9.68
CA ASP A 85 -15.33 -3.42 -10.41
C ASP A 85 -16.12 -4.64 -9.88
N GLU A 86 -17.42 -4.68 -10.20
CA GLU A 86 -18.22 -5.92 -10.30
C GLU A 86 -18.34 -6.35 -11.78
#